data_AF-A0A419WJB5-F1
#
_entry.id   AF-A0A419WJB5-F1
#
_cell.length_a   1.000
_cell.length_b   1.000
_cell.length_c   1.000
_cell.angle_alpha   90.00
_cell.angle_beta   90.00
_cell.angle_gamma   90.00
#
_symmetry.space_group_name_H-M   'P 1'
#
loop_
_entity.id
_entity.type
_entity.pdbx_description
1 polymer ?
#
loop_
_entity_poly.entity_id
_entity_poly.type
_entity_poly.pdbx_seq_one_letter_code
_entity_poly.pdbx_strand_id
1 'polypeptide(L)'
;MTLSITVSERFQTAAADWGDNRLMDDEEALEVKAEQALLEIEHLVADATDVEFTVEGETIHHEPSPELETFLERQAERHGVDPEDVLEMHVNLFARAFLDDRSGEGAQSSDDPRPGR
;
A
#
# COMPACT_ATOMS: atom_id res chain seq x y z
N MET A 1 16.78 8.85 7.88
CA MET A 1 15.84 9.94 8.27
C MET A 1 14.47 9.31 8.57
N THR A 2 13.58 9.93 9.36
CA THR A 2 12.16 9.49 9.45
C THR A 2 11.31 10.39 8.56
N LEU A 3 10.49 9.80 7.68
CA LEU A 3 9.56 10.49 6.80
C LEU A 3 8.13 10.31 7.30
N SER A 4 7.35 11.39 7.36
CA SER A 4 5.97 11.36 7.82
C SER A 4 5.01 11.72 6.69
N ILE A 5 4.08 10.84 6.36
CA ILE A 5 3.11 11.06 5.29
C ILE A 5 1.69 10.82 5.79
N THR A 6 0.74 11.65 5.37
CA THR A 6 -0.69 11.41 5.62
C THR A 6 -1.27 10.67 4.42
N VAL A 7 -1.87 9.50 4.65
CA VAL A 7 -2.47 8.73 3.57
C VAL A 7 -3.75 9.37 3.05
N SER A 8 -3.98 9.28 1.74
CA SER A 8 -5.21 9.81 1.15
C SER A 8 -6.47 9.07 1.63
N GLU A 9 -7.61 9.75 1.62
CA GLU A 9 -8.92 9.13 1.88
C GLU A 9 -9.17 7.87 1.03
N ARG A 10 -8.62 7.85 -0.19
CA ARG A 10 -8.72 6.70 -1.09
C ARG A 10 -7.96 5.49 -0.57
N PHE A 11 -6.79 5.70 0.02
CA PHE A 11 -6.01 4.64 0.65
C PHE A 11 -6.70 4.14 1.91
N GLN A 12 -7.17 5.05 2.76
CA GLN A 12 -7.93 4.72 3.98
C GLN A 12 -9.16 3.87 3.65
N THR A 13 -9.97 4.30 2.68
CA THR A 13 -11.17 3.56 2.25
C THR A 13 -10.81 2.18 1.69
N ALA A 14 -9.74 2.08 0.88
CA ALA A 14 -9.31 0.81 0.32
C ALA A 14 -8.80 -0.16 1.41
N ALA A 15 -8.12 0.35 2.44
CA ALA A 15 -7.68 -0.42 3.59
C ALA A 15 -8.87 -0.90 4.44
N ALA A 16 -9.77 0.00 4.82
CA ALA A 16 -10.99 -0.31 5.57
C ALA A 16 -11.83 -1.37 4.85
N ASP A 17 -12.12 -1.19 3.56
CA ASP A 17 -12.90 -2.19 2.81
C ASP A 17 -12.18 -3.55 2.72
N TRP A 18 -10.84 -3.57 2.66
CA TRP A 18 -10.07 -4.82 2.67
C TRP A 18 -10.12 -5.51 4.04
N GLY A 19 -10.09 -4.72 5.12
CA GLY A 19 -10.21 -5.16 6.50
C GLY A 19 -11.60 -5.69 6.84
N ASP A 20 -12.66 -5.03 6.36
CA ASP A 20 -14.06 -5.46 6.51
C ASP A 20 -14.28 -6.89 6.00
N ASN A 21 -13.71 -7.22 4.84
CA ASN A 21 -13.79 -8.57 4.26
C ASN A 21 -13.04 -9.63 5.09
N ARG A 22 -12.21 -9.19 6.04
CA ARG A 22 -11.37 -10.02 6.90
C ARG A 22 -11.71 -9.89 8.39
N LEU A 23 -12.77 -9.14 8.73
CA LEU A 23 -13.20 -8.84 10.10
C LEU A 23 -12.09 -8.19 10.95
N MET A 24 -11.26 -7.36 10.31
CA MET A 24 -10.24 -6.51 10.96
C MET A 24 -10.83 -5.14 11.26
N ASP A 25 -10.28 -4.45 12.26
CA ASP A 25 -10.61 -3.05 12.48
C ASP A 25 -9.86 -2.12 11.51
N ASP A 26 -10.32 -0.87 11.39
CA ASP A 26 -9.79 0.09 10.41
C ASP A 26 -8.31 0.42 10.66
N GLU A 27 -7.88 0.43 11.92
CA GLU A 27 -6.50 0.75 12.32
C GLU A 27 -5.56 -0.40 11.95
N GLU A 28 -5.91 -1.63 12.31
CA GLU A 28 -5.19 -2.85 11.92
C GLU A 28 -5.15 -3.00 10.39
N ALA A 29 -6.25 -2.75 9.71
CA ALA A 29 -6.31 -2.82 8.26
C ALA A 29 -5.41 -1.77 7.59
N LEU A 30 -5.36 -0.56 8.15
CA LEU A 30 -4.48 0.51 7.67
C LEU A 30 -3.01 0.16 7.89
N GLU A 31 -2.64 -0.34 9.07
CA GLU A 31 -1.27 -0.79 9.37
C GLU A 31 -0.78 -1.85 8.39
N VAL A 32 -1.58 -2.91 8.17
CA VAL A 32 -1.21 -3.99 7.24
C VAL A 32 -1.05 -3.47 5.82
N LYS A 33 -1.88 -2.52 5.40
CA LYS A 33 -1.79 -1.95 4.04
C LYS A 33 -0.66 -0.95 3.89
N ALA A 34 -0.35 -0.19 4.94
CA ALA A 34 0.85 0.63 5.00
C ALA A 34 2.10 -0.25 4.87
N GLU A 35 2.20 -1.34 5.65
CA GLU A 35 3.29 -2.31 5.59
C GLU A 35 3.48 -2.85 4.18
N GLN A 36 2.39 -3.35 3.57
CA GLN A 36 2.45 -3.91 2.22
C GLN A 36 2.90 -2.89 1.17
N ALA A 37 2.41 -1.65 1.24
CA ALA A 37 2.81 -0.60 0.31
C ALA A 37 4.29 -0.23 0.48
N LEU A 38 4.74 -0.01 1.72
CA LEU A 38 6.12 0.34 2.03
C LEU A 38 7.08 -0.79 1.65
N LEU A 39 6.72 -2.04 1.94
CA LEU A 39 7.55 -3.19 1.66
C LEU A 39 7.75 -3.36 0.16
N GLU A 40 6.72 -3.18 -0.66
CA GLU A 40 6.86 -3.26 -2.11
C GLU A 40 7.74 -2.12 -2.64
N ILE A 41 7.60 -0.89 -2.11
CA ILE A 41 8.43 0.25 -2.50
C ILE A 41 9.91 -0.02 -2.16
N GLU A 42 10.19 -0.47 -0.94
CA GLU A 42 11.54 -0.83 -0.50
C GLU A 42 12.10 -2.00 -1.29
N HIS A 43 11.31 -3.03 -1.57
CA HIS A 43 11.73 -4.16 -2.39
C HIS A 43 12.14 -3.71 -3.79
N LEU A 44 11.34 -2.86 -4.44
CA LEU A 44 11.61 -2.37 -5.80
C LEU A 44 12.87 -1.50 -5.91
N VAL A 45 13.25 -0.80 -4.84
CA VAL A 45 14.41 0.11 -4.85
C VAL A 45 15.66 -0.52 -4.26
N ALA A 46 15.51 -1.35 -3.23
CA ALA A 46 16.58 -1.82 -2.35
C ALA A 46 16.62 -3.34 -2.16
N ASP A 47 15.73 -4.11 -2.81
CA ASP A 47 15.56 -5.56 -2.59
C ASP A 47 15.28 -5.92 -1.11
N ALA A 48 14.75 -4.98 -0.32
CA ALA A 48 14.45 -5.20 1.09
C ALA A 48 13.34 -6.25 1.28
N THR A 49 13.34 -6.90 2.44
CA THR A 49 12.34 -7.90 2.85
C THR A 49 11.55 -7.49 4.08
N ASP A 50 11.89 -6.35 4.69
CA ASP A 50 11.32 -5.84 5.93
C ASP A 50 11.29 -4.31 5.86
N VAL A 51 10.38 -3.70 6.63
CA VAL A 51 10.18 -2.25 6.74
C VAL A 51 10.09 -1.83 8.20
N GLU A 52 10.61 -0.64 8.51
CA GLU A 52 10.48 -0.02 9.84
C GLU A 52 9.54 1.18 9.74
N PHE A 53 8.35 1.06 10.34
CA PHE A 53 7.36 2.13 10.31
C PHE A 53 6.39 2.05 11.51
N THR A 54 5.65 3.13 11.73
CA THR A 54 4.49 3.17 12.63
C THR A 54 3.33 3.92 11.98
N VAL A 55 2.11 3.68 12.47
CA VAL A 55 0.92 4.44 12.07
C VAL A 55 0.36 5.17 13.28
N GLU A 56 0.11 6.46 13.13
CA GLU A 56 -0.56 7.31 14.11
C GLU A 56 -1.80 7.95 13.45
N GLY A 57 -2.96 7.32 13.65
CA GLY A 57 -4.19 7.70 12.96
C GLY A 57 -4.07 7.45 11.45
N GLU A 58 -4.03 8.52 10.66
CA GLU A 58 -3.86 8.47 9.20
C GLU A 58 -2.43 8.80 8.74
N THR A 59 -1.49 8.96 9.68
CA THR A 59 -0.11 9.30 9.39
C THR A 59 0.79 8.08 9.50
N ILE A 60 1.58 7.82 8.47
CA ILE A 60 2.63 6.80 8.47
C ILE A 60 3.95 7.51 8.78
N HIS A 61 4.70 6.99 9.75
CA HIS A 61 6.08 7.36 10.01
C HIS A 61 6.99 6.23 9.53
N HIS A 62 7.74 6.44 8.45
CA HIS A 62 8.60 5.43 7.84
C HIS A 62 10.08 5.77 8.01
N GLU A 63 10.89 4.78 8.34
CA GLU A 63 12.35 4.85 8.31
C GLU A 63 12.87 4.14 7.05
N PRO A 64 13.07 4.88 5.93
CA PRO A 64 13.51 4.27 4.70
C PRO A 64 14.92 3.69 4.78
N SER A 65 15.17 2.65 3.98
CA SER A 65 16.52 2.19 3.70
C SER A 65 17.38 3.32 3.11
N PRO A 66 18.72 3.28 3.28
CA PRO A 66 19.61 4.28 2.67
C PRO A 66 19.43 4.41 1.14
N GLU A 67 19.16 3.29 0.48
CA GLU A 67 18.88 3.22 -0.96
C GLU A 67 17.58 3.92 -1.34
N LEU A 68 16.50 3.68 -0.57
CA LEU A 68 15.23 4.36 -0.79
C LEU A 68 15.32 5.85 -0.44
N GLU A 69 15.95 6.22 0.66
CA GLU A 69 16.22 7.61 1.05
C GLU A 69 16.91 8.36 -0.11
N THR A 70 18.01 7.81 -0.62
CA THR A 70 18.74 8.38 -1.76
C THR A 70 17.89 8.44 -3.03
N PHE A 71 17.01 7.46 -3.26
CA PHE A 71 16.09 7.47 -4.40
C PHE A 71 15.07 8.60 -4.28
N LEU A 72 14.41 8.74 -3.13
CA LEU A 72 13.39 9.76 -2.87
C LEU A 72 13.98 11.16 -2.98
N GLU A 73 15.15 11.40 -2.38
CA GLU A 73 15.87 12.69 -2.46
C GLU A 73 16.17 13.11 -3.91
N ARG A 74 16.62 12.17 -4.75
CA ARG A 74 16.91 12.46 -6.17
C ARG A 74 15.66 12.79 -6.98
N GLN A 75 14.52 12.17 -6.67
CA GLN A 75 13.26 12.49 -7.33
C GLN A 75 12.74 13.85 -6.85
N ALA A 76 12.77 14.07 -5.54
CA ALA A 76 12.41 15.32 -4.89
C ALA A 76 13.19 16.52 -5.50
N GLU A 77 14.52 16.42 -5.56
CA GLU A 77 15.38 17.44 -6.16
C GLU A 77 15.05 17.71 -7.63
N ARG A 78 14.81 16.64 -8.41
CA ARG A 78 14.47 16.77 -9.84
C ARG A 78 13.17 17.52 -10.08
N HIS A 79 12.20 17.37 -9.19
CA HIS A 79 10.84 17.89 -9.36
C HIS A 79 10.54 19.13 -8.50
N GLY A 80 11.45 19.51 -7.60
CA GLY A 80 11.28 20.65 -6.70
C GLY A 80 10.18 20.42 -5.66
N VAL A 81 10.10 19.21 -5.11
CA VAL A 81 9.15 18.79 -4.07
C VAL A 81 9.90 18.17 -2.90
N ASP A 82 9.22 17.84 -1.81
CA ASP A 82 9.85 17.18 -0.67
C ASP A 82 9.88 15.64 -0.83
N PRO A 83 10.87 14.93 -0.24
CA PRO A 83 10.91 13.46 -0.26
C PRO A 83 9.64 12.81 0.32
N GLU A 84 9.00 13.46 1.30
CA GLU A 84 7.71 13.04 1.88
C GLU A 84 6.61 13.03 0.82
N ASP A 85 6.49 14.10 0.00
CA ASP A 85 5.51 14.17 -1.09
C ASP A 85 5.71 13.04 -2.11
N VAL A 86 6.99 12.73 -2.41
CA VAL A 86 7.33 11.63 -3.32
C VAL A 86 6.88 10.31 -2.71
N LEU A 87 7.20 10.03 -1.45
CA LEU A 87 6.79 8.81 -0.77
C LEU A 87 5.26 8.70 -0.67
N GLU A 88 4.59 9.77 -0.28
CA GLU A 88 3.13 9.86 -0.18
C GLU A 88 2.48 9.47 -1.52
N MET A 89 2.97 10.03 -2.62
CA MET A 89 2.47 9.70 -3.95
C MET A 89 2.63 8.21 -4.26
N HIS A 90 3.78 7.60 -3.96
CA HIS A 90 3.99 6.16 -4.21
C HIS A 90 3.08 5.29 -3.34
N VAL A 91 2.96 5.58 -2.05
CA VAL A 91 2.05 4.86 -1.14
C VAL A 91 0.60 4.97 -1.61
N ASN A 92 0.15 6.16 -1.99
CA ASN A 92 -1.23 6.38 -2.45
C ASN A 92 -1.55 5.71 -3.81
N LEU A 93 -0.53 5.41 -4.63
CA LEU A 93 -0.72 4.61 -5.84
C LEU A 93 -1.07 3.14 -5.52
N PHE A 94 -0.56 2.59 -4.42
CA PHE A 94 -0.86 1.23 -3.97
C PHE A 94 -2.32 1.00 -3.57
N ALA A 95 -3.07 2.04 -3.24
CA ALA A 95 -4.51 1.94 -3.01
C ALA A 95 -5.30 1.40 -4.24
N ARG A 96 -4.71 1.38 -5.45
CA ARG A 96 -5.32 0.67 -6.60
C ARG A 96 -5.07 -0.84 -6.55
N ALA A 97 -3.86 -1.25 -6.19
CA ALA A 97 -3.47 -2.66 -6.13
C ALA A 97 -4.34 -3.44 -5.11
N PHE A 98 -4.74 -2.79 -4.02
CA PHE A 98 -5.59 -3.42 -3.00
C PHE A 98 -7.03 -3.67 -3.45
N LEU A 99 -7.56 -2.88 -4.39
CA LEU A 99 -8.92 -3.04 -4.90
C LEU A 99 -9.06 -4.25 -5.81
N ASP A 100 -7.98 -4.65 -6.50
CA ASP A 100 -8.00 -5.80 -7.41
C ASP A 100 -8.01 -7.15 -6.69
N ASP A 101 -7.59 -7.22 -5.42
CA ASP A 101 -7.67 -8.44 -4.60
C ASP A 101 -9.12 -8.90 -4.38
N ARG A 102 -10.12 -8.02 -4.56
CA ARG A 102 -11.55 -8.41 -4.56
C ARG A 102 -12.01 -9.10 -5.84
N SER A 103 -11.34 -8.86 -6.96
CA SER A 103 -11.77 -9.36 -8.28
C SER A 103 -11.45 -10.86 -8.46
N GLY A 104 -10.73 -11.48 -7.52
CA GLY A 104 -10.34 -12.89 -7.54
C GLY A 104 -11.43 -13.89 -7.10
N GLU A 105 -12.51 -13.43 -6.47
CA GLU A 105 -13.58 -14.29 -5.95
C GLU A 105 -14.90 -14.07 -6.71
N GLY A 106 -14.91 -14.40 -8.01
CA GLY A 106 -16.08 -14.09 -8.85
C GLY A 106 -16.11 -14.73 -10.23
N ALA A 107 -15.62 -15.97 -10.40
CA ALA A 107 -15.84 -16.72 -11.65
C ALA A 107 -15.82 -18.24 -11.46
N GLN A 108 -16.52 -18.79 -10.46
CA GLN A 108 -16.96 -20.18 -10.55
C GLN A 108 -18.34 -20.21 -11.23
N SER A 109 -18.26 -20.42 -12.55
CA SER A 109 -19.38 -20.67 -13.47
C SER A 109 -20.37 -21.66 -12.86
N SER A 110 -21.49 -21.14 -12.37
CA SER A 110 -22.65 -21.93 -11.97
C SER A 110 -23.59 -22.09 -13.15
N ASP A 111 -23.26 -22.94 -14.12
CA ASP A 111 -24.22 -23.66 -14.97
C ASP A 111 -23.48 -24.54 -15.99
N ASP A 112 -23.48 -25.86 -15.79
CA ASP A 112 -23.42 -26.81 -16.90
C ASP A 112 -24.27 -28.05 -16.57
N PRO A 113 -25.57 -28.04 -16.91
CA PRO A 113 -26.39 -29.23 -16.89
C PRO A 113 -26.06 -30.06 -18.13
N ARG A 114 -25.23 -31.10 -17.93
CA ARG A 114 -24.88 -32.11 -18.95
C ARG A 114 -26.14 -32.60 -19.70
N PRO A 115 -26.16 -32.62 -21.04
CA PRO A 115 -27.15 -33.40 -21.78
C PRO A 115 -26.71 -34.86 -21.87
N GLY A 116 -27.65 -35.75 -21.51
CA GLY A 116 -27.47 -37.20 -21.51
C GLY A 116 -27.14 -37.80 -22.88
N ARG A 117 -26.49 -38.96 -22.83
CA ARG A 117 -26.40 -39.94 -23.92
C ARG A 117 -26.81 -41.30 -23.40
#